data_AF-A0AAV5TBW2-F1
#
_entry.id   AF-A0AAV5TBW2-F1
#
_cell.length_a   1.000
_cell.length_b   1.000
_cell.length_c   1.000
_cell.angle_alpha   90.00
_cell.angle_beta   90.00
_cell.angle_gamma   90.00
#
_symmetry.space_group_name_H-M   'P 1'
#
loop_
_entity.id
_entity.type
_entity.pdbx_description
1 polymer ?
#
loop_
_entity_poly.entity_id
_entity_poly.type
_entity_poly.pdbx_seq_one_letter_code
_entity_poly.pdbx_strand_id
1 'polypeptide(L)'
;AIMHLSLLVLLSVPVALALDCYQGMTMSGKGAFGSSACLDTKAQYCFTSEVTAPILGVKTVVKACDSGDICKDVGKITATDGSGLVTTCCKGNDCNPASSISLLMTILAAAAAAFQRL
;
A
#
# COMPACT_ATOMS: atom_id res chain seq x y z
N ALA A 1 15.81 31.29 32.81
CA ALA A 1 15.74 29.80 32.80
C ALA A 1 14.38 29.23 32.36
N ILE A 2 13.31 30.03 32.23
CA ILE A 2 11.94 29.50 31.95
C ILE A 2 11.68 29.31 30.43
N MET A 3 12.41 30.02 29.56
CA MET A 3 12.18 30.02 28.10
C MET A 3 12.63 28.75 27.37
N HIS A 4 13.50 27.92 27.97
CA HIS A 4 13.98 26.68 27.33
C HIS A 4 13.07 25.48 27.57
N LEU A 5 12.19 25.54 28.57
CA LEU A 5 11.33 24.41 28.95
C LEU A 5 10.13 24.28 28.00
N SER A 6 9.63 25.40 27.45
CA SER A 6 8.49 25.42 26.53
C SER A 6 8.79 24.82 25.16
N LEU A 7 10.04 24.87 24.70
CA LEU A 7 10.44 24.33 23.39
C LEU A 7 10.52 22.79 23.40
N LEU A 8 10.86 22.20 24.55
CA LEU A 8 10.93 20.73 24.72
C LEU A 8 9.54 20.06 24.78
N VAL A 9 8.51 20.77 25.26
CA VAL A 9 7.12 20.25 25.32
C VAL A 9 6.47 20.17 23.93
N LEU A 10 6.89 21.00 22.98
CA LEU A 10 6.41 20.95 21.58
C LEU A 10 7.06 19.82 20.77
N LEU A 11 8.26 19.36 21.16
CA LEU A 11 8.95 18.22 20.56
C LEU A 11 8.47 16.87 21.12
N SER A 12 7.71 16.87 22.22
CA SER A 12 7.17 15.66 22.85
C SER A 12 5.78 15.26 22.36
N VAL A 13 5.23 15.92 21.34
CA VAL A 13 4.02 15.41 20.68
C VAL A 13 4.45 14.20 19.86
N PRO A 14 4.09 12.96 20.25
CA PRO A 14 4.22 11.85 19.34
C PRO A 14 3.24 12.19 18.24
N VAL A 15 3.76 12.66 17.09
CA VAL A 15 2.96 12.68 15.88
C VAL A 15 2.63 11.21 15.67
N ALA A 16 1.41 10.81 16.03
CA ALA A 16 0.87 9.52 15.69
C ALA A 16 0.81 9.53 14.16
N LEU A 17 1.91 9.10 13.52
CA LEU A 17 2.00 8.98 12.08
C LEU A 17 1.05 7.85 11.72
N ALA A 18 -0.20 8.23 11.42
CA ALA A 18 -1.13 7.32 10.79
C ALA A 18 -0.47 6.89 9.47
N LEU A 19 -0.34 5.58 9.28
CA LEU A 19 0.15 5.03 8.03
C LEU A 19 -0.75 5.53 6.90
N ASP A 20 -0.18 6.05 5.82
CA ASP A 20 -0.95 6.37 4.61
C ASP A 20 -0.85 5.20 3.65
N CYS A 21 -1.96 4.77 3.06
CA CYS A 21 -1.97 3.73 2.04
C CYS A 21 -2.89 4.15 0.89
N TYR A 22 -2.64 3.61 -0.30
CA TYR A 22 -3.67 3.60 -1.33
C TYR A 22 -4.80 2.66 -0.91
N GLN A 23 -6.03 3.17 -0.94
CA GLN A 23 -7.24 2.47 -0.57
C GLN A 23 -8.24 2.54 -1.72
N GLY A 24 -9.01 1.47 -1.91
CA GLY A 24 -10.05 1.41 -2.94
C GLY A 24 -10.15 0.05 -3.62
N MET A 25 -10.96 0.00 -4.67
CA MET A 25 -11.25 -1.22 -5.42
C MET A 25 -11.36 -0.93 -6.91
N THR A 26 -10.89 -1.87 -7.72
CA THR A 26 -11.17 -1.91 -9.15
C THR A 26 -11.74 -3.26 -9.55
N MET A 27 -12.65 -3.26 -10.51
CA MET A 27 -13.18 -4.45 -11.17
C MET A 27 -12.95 -4.32 -12.67
N SER A 28 -12.19 -5.25 -13.25
CA SER A 28 -11.80 -5.22 -14.68
C SER A 28 -11.25 -3.86 -15.12
N GLY A 29 -10.43 -3.24 -14.26
CA GLY A 29 -9.83 -1.92 -14.49
C GLY A 29 -10.74 -0.71 -14.27
N LYS A 30 -12.02 -0.91 -13.90
CA LYS A 30 -12.92 0.19 -13.52
C LYS A 30 -12.90 0.39 -12.01
N GLY A 31 -12.63 1.62 -11.58
CA GLY A 31 -12.53 2.01 -10.16
C GLY A 31 -11.41 3.01 -9.96
N ALA A 32 -11.11 3.33 -8.71
CA ALA A 32 -10.05 4.25 -8.36
C ALA A 32 -9.40 3.84 -7.03
N PHE A 33 -8.16 4.27 -6.87
CA PHE A 33 -7.44 4.19 -5.61
C PHE A 33 -7.11 5.62 -5.18
N GLY A 34 -7.42 5.94 -3.93
CA GLY A 34 -7.02 7.19 -3.29
C GLY A 34 -6.01 6.91 -2.20
N SER A 35 -5.00 7.77 -2.04
CA SER A 35 -4.15 7.72 -0.85
C SER A 35 -4.87 8.42 0.30
N SER A 36 -4.92 7.75 1.44
CA SER A 36 -5.47 8.32 2.67
C SER A 36 -4.91 7.61 3.90
N ALA A 37 -4.89 8.33 5.01
CA ALA A 37 -4.53 7.79 6.32
C ALA A 37 -5.37 6.56 6.67
N CYS A 38 -4.72 5.56 7.23
CA CYS A 38 -5.35 4.39 7.79
C CYS A 38 -6.20 4.80 9.00
N LEU A 39 -7.48 4.43 8.98
CA LEU A 39 -8.41 4.71 10.09
C LEU A 39 -8.01 3.94 11.36
N ASP A 40 -7.47 2.73 11.19
CA ASP A 40 -6.92 1.95 12.29
C ASP A 40 -5.52 2.46 12.63
N THR A 41 -5.36 3.02 13.83
CA THR A 41 -4.09 3.52 14.34
C THR A 41 -3.09 2.41 14.64
N LYS A 42 -3.53 1.14 14.62
CA LYS A 42 -2.67 -0.04 14.69
C LYS A 42 -2.29 -0.58 13.32
N ALA A 43 -2.76 0.01 12.22
CA ALA A 43 -2.36 -0.40 10.89
C ALA A 43 -0.83 -0.29 10.75
N GLN A 44 -0.20 -1.38 10.35
CA GLN A 44 1.25 -1.46 10.13
C GLN A 44 1.59 -1.78 8.68
N TYR A 45 0.62 -2.24 7.90
CA TYR A 45 0.80 -2.70 6.54
C TYR A 45 -0.16 -1.99 5.59
N CYS A 46 0.30 -1.77 4.38
CA CYS A 46 -0.58 -1.59 3.23
C CYS A 46 -0.61 -2.90 2.45
N PHE A 47 -1.74 -3.21 1.81
CA PHE A 47 -1.83 -4.39 0.96
C PHE A 47 -2.52 -4.11 -0.37
N THR A 48 -2.29 -5.04 -1.30
CA THR A 48 -3.02 -5.17 -2.56
C THR A 48 -3.44 -6.61 -2.72
N SER A 49 -4.74 -6.88 -2.83
CA SER A 49 -5.29 -8.20 -3.10
C SER A 49 -5.86 -8.26 -4.50
N GLU A 50 -5.50 -9.29 -5.26
CA GLU A 50 -5.97 -9.53 -6.61
C GLU A 50 -6.63 -10.91 -6.68
N VAL A 51 -7.82 -10.96 -7.29
CA VAL A 51 -8.51 -12.20 -7.61
C VAL A 51 -9.02 -12.13 -9.04
N THR A 52 -8.85 -13.23 -9.78
CA THR A 52 -9.40 -13.34 -11.14
C THR A 52 -10.47 -14.41 -11.12
N ALA A 53 -11.73 -14.01 -11.31
CA ALA A 53 -12.83 -14.96 -11.39
C ALA A 53 -12.69 -15.79 -12.68
N PRO A 54 -12.45 -17.12 -12.59
CA PRO A 54 -12.06 -17.92 -13.74
C PRO A 54 -13.15 -18.05 -14.82
N ILE A 55 -14.43 -17.92 -14.43
CA ILE A 55 -15.58 -18.13 -15.32
C ILE A 55 -15.92 -16.85 -16.11
N LEU A 56 -15.64 -15.67 -15.55
CA LEU A 56 -16.02 -14.38 -16.14
C LEU A 56 -14.82 -13.53 -16.58
N GLY A 57 -13.59 -13.97 -16.30
CA GLY A 57 -12.37 -13.22 -16.59
C GLY A 57 -12.27 -11.88 -15.83
N VAL A 58 -13.10 -11.69 -14.80
CA VAL A 58 -13.17 -10.45 -14.03
C VAL A 58 -12.00 -10.42 -13.06
N LYS A 59 -11.07 -9.48 -13.27
CA LYS A 59 -9.98 -9.19 -12.33
C LYS A 59 -10.46 -8.15 -11.33
N THR A 60 -10.55 -8.52 -10.07
CA THR A 60 -10.80 -7.58 -8.97
C THR A 60 -9.50 -7.29 -8.26
N VAL A 61 -9.21 -6.01 -8.01
CA VAL A 61 -8.07 -5.55 -7.22
C VAL A 61 -8.58 -4.70 -6.08
N VAL A 62 -8.21 -5.04 -4.84
CA VAL A 62 -8.53 -4.29 -3.62
C VAL A 62 -7.24 -3.80 -3.00
N LYS A 63 -7.24 -2.57 -2.49
CA LYS A 63 -6.14 -2.00 -1.73
C LYS A 63 -6.66 -1.41 -0.43
N ALA A 64 -5.93 -1.61 0.66
CA ALA A 64 -6.31 -1.14 1.97
C ALA A 64 -5.14 -1.21 2.96
N CYS A 65 -5.40 -0.74 4.18
CA CYS A 65 -4.54 -0.88 5.35
C CYS A 65 -4.82 -2.20 6.08
N ASP A 66 -3.82 -2.74 6.76
CA ASP A 66 -3.96 -3.92 7.61
C ASP A 66 -3.10 -3.77 8.88
N SER A 67 -3.62 -4.29 9.99
CA SER A 67 -2.98 -4.26 11.32
C SER A 67 -2.31 -5.59 11.70
N GLY A 68 -2.31 -6.59 10.81
CA GLY A 68 -1.64 -7.88 11.00
C GLY A 68 -2.52 -9.11 10.77
N ASP A 69 -3.82 -8.93 10.51
CA ASP A 69 -4.77 -10.03 10.33
C ASP A 69 -4.58 -10.70 8.97
N ILE A 70 -4.45 -9.90 7.91
CA ILE A 70 -4.20 -10.38 6.54
C ILE A 70 -2.68 -10.46 6.31
N CYS A 71 -1.96 -9.41 6.70
CA CYS A 71 -0.53 -9.26 6.48
C CYS A 71 0.26 -9.64 7.73
N LYS A 72 0.68 -10.91 7.82
CA LYS A 72 1.59 -11.35 8.88
C LYS A 72 3.03 -10.86 8.69
N ASP A 73 3.43 -10.64 7.44
CA ASP A 73 4.74 -10.11 7.07
C ASP A 73 4.68 -9.40 5.69
N VAL A 74 5.76 -8.71 5.33
CA VAL A 74 5.95 -8.13 4.00
C VAL A 74 6.15 -9.23 2.97
N GLY A 75 5.53 -9.09 1.80
CA GLY A 75 5.70 -10.01 0.69
C GLY A 75 4.38 -10.47 0.10
N LYS A 76 4.45 -11.55 -0.69
CA LYS A 76 3.33 -12.08 -1.46
C LYS A 76 2.76 -13.33 -0.78
N ILE A 77 1.48 -13.28 -0.47
CA ILE A 77 0.66 -14.36 0.08
C ILE A 77 -0.27 -14.85 -1.03
N THR A 78 -0.30 -16.15 -1.28
CA THR A 78 -1.24 -16.74 -2.25
C THR A 78 -2.16 -17.70 -1.49
N ALA A 79 -3.47 -17.55 -1.68
CA ALA A 79 -4.43 -18.46 -1.07
C ALA A 79 -4.29 -19.86 -1.67
N THR A 80 -4.34 -20.88 -0.80
CA THR A 80 -4.21 -22.29 -1.19
C THR A 80 -5.56 -22.97 -1.47
N ASP A 81 -6.66 -22.25 -1.29
CA ASP A 81 -8.04 -22.73 -1.44
C ASP A 81 -8.54 -22.81 -2.90
N GLY A 82 -7.66 -22.54 -3.87
CA GLY A 82 -8.00 -22.54 -5.30
C GLY A 82 -8.76 -21.30 -5.78
N SER A 83 -8.99 -20.29 -4.93
CA SER A 83 -9.62 -19.02 -5.32
C SER A 83 -8.78 -18.19 -6.29
N GLY A 84 -7.48 -18.46 -6.39
CA GLY A 84 -6.53 -17.63 -7.14
C GLY A 84 -6.28 -16.27 -6.50
N LEU A 85 -6.65 -16.08 -5.23
CA LEU A 85 -6.41 -14.86 -4.48
C LEU A 85 -4.91 -14.69 -4.19
N VAL A 86 -4.39 -13.54 -4.58
CA VAL A 86 -3.01 -13.12 -4.35
C VAL A 86 -3.02 -11.81 -3.58
N THR A 87 -2.42 -11.78 -2.40
CA THR A 87 -2.26 -10.58 -1.59
C THR A 87 -0.78 -10.22 -1.48
N THR A 88 -0.44 -8.97 -1.78
CA THR A 88 0.90 -8.41 -1.57
C THR A 88 0.85 -7.40 -0.44
N CYS A 89 1.67 -7.59 0.59
CA CYS A 89 1.79 -6.76 1.77
C CYS A 89 3.10 -5.97 1.76
N CYS A 90 3.08 -4.74 2.25
CA CYS A 90 4.25 -3.89 2.40
C CYS A 90 4.12 -2.97 3.64
N LYS A 91 5.23 -2.38 4.08
CA LYS A 91 5.25 -1.41 5.19
C LYS A 91 5.70 -0.04 4.71
N GLY A 92 5.17 1.00 5.35
CA GLY A 92 5.49 2.40 5.06
C GLY A 92 4.44 3.08 4.18
N ASN A 93 4.47 4.41 4.17
CA ASN A 93 3.45 5.21 3.50
C ASN A 93 3.41 4.93 1.99
N ASP A 94 2.21 4.74 1.47
CA ASP A 94 1.89 4.54 0.05
C ASP A 94 2.69 3.43 -0.64
N CYS A 95 3.18 2.45 0.13
CA CYS A 95 4.02 1.38 -0.39
C CYS A 95 3.26 0.45 -1.36
N ASN A 96 1.92 0.47 -1.33
CA ASN A 96 1.05 -0.22 -2.27
C ASN A 96 0.67 0.72 -3.44
N PRO A 97 1.47 0.78 -4.52
CA PRO A 97 1.40 1.86 -5.50
C PRO A 97 0.02 2.03 -6.12
N ALA A 98 -0.41 3.25 -6.45
CA ALA A 98 -1.72 3.53 -7.06
C ALA A 98 -2.04 2.63 -8.27
N SER A 99 -1.06 2.44 -9.16
CA SER A 99 -1.21 1.61 -10.34
C SER A 99 -1.13 0.12 -9.99
N SER A 100 -2.08 -0.68 -10.50
CA SER A 100 -2.02 -2.16 -10.44
C SER A 100 -0.99 -2.76 -11.42
N ILE A 101 -0.09 -1.93 -11.95
CA ILE A 101 0.92 -2.34 -12.93
C ILE A 101 2.09 -2.92 -12.14
N SER A 102 2.33 -4.21 -12.31
CA SER A 102 3.45 -4.95 -11.72
C SER A 102 4.74 -4.14 -11.79
N LEU A 103 5.51 -4.21 -10.70
CA LEU A 103 6.82 -3.60 -10.45
C LEU A 103 7.81 -3.56 -11.64
N LEU A 104 7.61 -4.40 -12.66
CA LEU A 104 8.39 -4.46 -13.90
C LEU A 104 8.36 -3.17 -14.74
N MET A 105 7.26 -2.42 -14.77
CA MET A 105 7.17 -1.25 -15.65
C MET A 105 7.85 0.01 -15.07
N THR A 106 7.96 0.13 -13.76
CA THR A 106 8.71 1.22 -13.10
C THR A 106 10.21 1.09 -13.33
N ILE A 107 10.75 -0.13 -13.45
CA ILE A 107 12.17 -0.36 -13.80
C ILE A 107 12.44 0.12 -15.22
N LEU A 108 11.49 -0.08 -16.15
CA LEU A 108 11.64 0.34 -17.55
C LEU A 108 11.60 1.88 -17.70
N ALA A 109 10.76 2.57 -16.92
CA ALA A 109 10.73 4.04 -16.89
C ALA A 109 11.98 4.65 -16.23
N ALA A 110 12.49 4.04 -15.15
CA ALA A 110 13.74 4.48 -14.52
C ALA A 110 14.97 4.24 -15.42
N ALA A 111 15.01 3.12 -16.15
CA ALA A 111 16.06 2.85 -17.14
C ALA A 111 16.01 3.81 -18.33
N ALA A 112 14.84 4.15 -18.84
CA ALA A 112 14.69 5.12 -19.93
C ALA A 112 15.14 6.53 -19.52
N ALA A 113 14.86 6.96 -18.28
CA ALA A 113 15.31 8.25 -17.76
C ALA A 113 16.83 8.32 -17.52
N ALA A 114 17.48 7.19 -17.22
CA ALA A 114 18.93 7.11 -17.08
C ALA A 114 19.65 7.18 -18.45
N PHE A 115 19.07 6.58 -19.50
CA PHE A 115 19.63 6.65 -20.86
C PHE A 115 19.44 7.99 -21.56
N GLN A 116 18.45 8.81 -21.18
CA GLN A 116 18.27 10.17 -21.70
C GLN A 116 19.21 11.20 -21.05
N ARG A 117 19.98 10.80 -20.04
CA ARG A 117 20.98 11.63 -19.35
C ARG A 117 22.43 11.25 -19.70
N LEU A 118 22.63 10.35 -20.66
CA LEU A 118 23.90 10.07 -21.35
C LEU A 118 23.86 10.70 -22.75
#